data_AF-A0A3A4NRK5-F1
#
_entry.id   AF-A0A3A4NRK5-F1
#
_cell.length_a   1.000
_cell.length_b   1.000
_cell.length_c   1.000
_cell.angle_alpha   90.00
_cell.angle_beta   90.00
_cell.angle_gamma   90.00
#
_symmetry.space_group_name_H-M   'P 1'
#
loop_
_entity.id
_entity.type
_entity.pdbx_description
1 polymer ?
#
loop_
_entity_poly.entity_id
_entity_poly.type
_entity_poly.pdbx_seq_one_letter_code
_entity_poly.pdbx_strand_id
1 'polypeptide(L)'
;EFLTHVRRLVLDFVVGRVLSGDEDQVPDDSAADRLDEPTSYYLLHRHDFGFEEAPAGSCILYAVSCGLSDRELADTWDIVSFTKGSAGEQNGEEGIAEEAADYECEEENGASGSKVKLKSWVQRKRKSLGLESPNGKPVPLIDRVHCLMHLWKAGDLHKVDEYLDDNALRKQELFKRFVQALIELSPRGSEERSLLESLSNHMGAKGATKDDRQGKLGLRDAE
;
A
#
# COMPACT_ATOMS: atom_id res chain seq x y z
N GLU A 1 16.96 12.06 15.42
CA GLU A 1 16.47 13.43 15.10
C GLU A 1 16.80 13.88 13.67
N PHE A 2 17.98 14.43 13.36
CA PHE A 2 18.25 15.00 12.02
C PHE A 2 18.13 13.98 10.87
N LEU A 3 18.79 12.83 10.97
CA LEU A 3 18.74 11.79 9.92
C LEU A 3 17.32 11.22 9.75
N THR A 4 16.55 11.12 10.83
CA THR A 4 15.14 10.72 10.79
C THR A 4 14.31 11.75 10.03
N HIS A 5 14.58 13.04 10.23
CA HIS A 5 13.90 14.13 9.55
C HIS A 5 14.26 14.19 8.06
N VAL A 6 15.55 14.09 7.71
CA VAL A 6 16.02 14.06 6.31
C VAL A 6 15.44 12.87 5.56
N ARG A 7 15.45 11.69 6.17
CA ARG A 7 14.83 10.48 5.61
C ARG A 7 13.35 10.69 5.32
N ARG A 8 12.60 11.29 6.26
CA ARG A 8 11.18 11.61 6.06
C ARG A 8 10.98 12.57 4.89
N LEU A 9 11.79 13.62 4.81
CA LEU A 9 11.71 14.61 3.73
C LEU A 9 11.98 13.98 2.35
N VAL A 10 13.00 13.12 2.24
CA VAL A 10 13.32 12.42 0.99
C VAL A 10 12.22 11.43 0.60
N LEU A 11 11.65 10.70 1.57
CA LEU A 11 10.54 9.79 1.30
C LEU A 11 9.29 10.53 0.84
N ASP A 12 8.92 11.60 1.53
CA ASP A 12 7.77 12.43 1.18
C ASP A 12 7.96 12.99 -0.25
N PHE A 13 9.18 13.38 -0.63
CA PHE A 13 9.51 13.80 -2.00
C PHE A 13 9.39 12.67 -3.03
N VAL A 14 10.01 11.51 -2.79
CA VAL A 14 9.98 10.37 -3.74
C VAL A 14 8.56 9.86 -3.92
N VAL A 15 7.84 9.70 -2.81
CA VAL A 15 6.45 9.25 -2.83
C VAL A 15 5.54 10.31 -3.45
N GLY A 16 5.78 11.60 -3.18
CA GLY A 16 5.08 12.70 -3.85
C GLY A 16 5.26 12.68 -5.36
N ARG A 17 6.47 12.36 -5.85
CA ARG A 17 6.74 12.16 -7.29
C ARG A 17 5.98 10.96 -7.84
N VAL A 18 5.95 9.84 -7.12
CA VAL A 18 5.19 8.64 -7.52
C VAL A 18 3.68 8.91 -7.53
N LEU A 19 3.17 9.75 -6.62
CA LEU A 19 1.76 10.13 -6.55
C LEU A 19 1.33 11.15 -7.61
N SER A 20 2.23 12.06 -8.00
CA SER A 20 1.93 13.15 -8.95
C SER A 20 2.12 12.73 -10.41
N GLY A 21 2.74 11.57 -10.65
CA GLY A 21 3.20 11.20 -11.99
C GLY A 21 4.33 12.13 -12.48
N ASP A 22 4.69 12.04 -13.75
CA ASP A 22 5.69 12.96 -14.37
C ASP A 22 5.13 14.38 -14.60
N GLU A 23 3.99 14.73 -13.99
CA GLU A 23 3.41 16.07 -14.07
C GLU A 23 4.03 16.96 -12.97
N ASP A 24 4.57 18.12 -13.37
CA ASP A 24 5.17 19.17 -12.53
C ASP A 24 4.14 19.88 -11.60
N GLN A 25 3.30 19.12 -10.90
CA GLN A 25 2.45 19.67 -9.85
C GLN A 25 3.26 19.82 -8.57
N VAL A 26 3.36 21.04 -8.06
CA VAL A 26 3.99 21.33 -6.78
C VAL A 26 3.20 20.60 -5.70
N PRO A 27 3.80 19.65 -4.94
CA PRO A 27 3.09 18.98 -3.86
C PRO A 27 2.67 20.02 -2.83
N ASP A 28 1.38 20.11 -2.55
CA ASP A 28 0.88 20.91 -1.43
C ASP A 28 1.33 20.21 -0.14
N ASP A 29 2.30 20.81 0.55
CA ASP A 29 3.05 20.25 1.68
C ASP A 29 2.20 20.20 2.98
N SER A 30 0.90 19.98 2.83
CA SER A 30 -0.01 19.87 3.96
C SER A 30 0.20 18.53 4.66
N ALA A 31 0.28 18.54 6.00
CA ALA A 31 0.39 17.30 6.79
C ALA A 31 -0.74 16.29 6.53
N ALA A 32 -1.85 16.74 5.92
CA ALA A 32 -2.99 15.92 5.53
C ALA A 32 -2.76 15.09 4.24
N ASP A 33 -1.80 15.48 3.40
CA ASP A 33 -1.42 14.74 2.19
C ASP A 33 -0.30 13.71 2.45
N ARG A 34 0.12 13.54 3.70
CA ARG A 34 1.15 12.57 4.07
C ARG A 34 0.57 11.16 4.08
N LEU A 35 1.22 10.27 3.34
CA LEU A 35 0.87 8.86 3.33
C LEU A 35 1.28 8.19 4.63
N ASP A 36 0.48 7.23 5.06
CA ASP A 36 0.84 6.35 6.16
C ASP A 36 2.06 5.49 5.79
N GLU A 37 2.77 5.02 6.82
CA GLU A 37 4.01 4.29 6.66
C GLU A 37 3.83 3.00 5.82
N PRO A 38 2.79 2.16 6.06
CA PRO A 38 2.59 0.95 5.26
C PRO A 38 2.28 1.23 3.79
N THR A 39 1.51 2.28 3.50
CA THR A 39 1.18 2.67 2.13
C THR A 39 2.39 3.24 1.40
N SER A 40 3.22 4.02 2.09
CA SER A 40 4.48 4.54 1.54
C SER A 40 5.42 3.40 1.13
N TYR A 41 5.59 2.40 2.00
CA TYR A 41 6.38 1.21 1.67
C TYR A 41 5.82 0.48 0.45
N TYR A 42 4.49 0.29 0.40
CA TYR A 42 3.83 -0.40 -0.71
C TYR A 42 4.12 0.28 -2.05
N LEU A 43 4.02 1.61 -2.12
CA LEU A 43 4.31 2.37 -3.34
C LEU A 43 5.77 2.23 -3.79
N LEU A 44 6.72 2.41 -2.87
CA LEU A 44 8.14 2.31 -3.19
C LEU A 44 8.50 0.91 -3.71
N HIS A 45 8.01 -0.13 -3.03
CA HIS A 45 8.24 -1.50 -3.46
C HIS A 45 7.61 -1.77 -4.83
N ARG A 46 6.37 -1.31 -5.03
CA ARG A 46 5.64 -1.54 -6.30
C ARG A 46 6.24 -0.75 -7.47
N HIS A 47 6.78 0.43 -7.22
CA HIS A 47 7.45 1.24 -8.23
C HIS A 47 8.74 0.57 -8.73
N ASP A 48 9.58 0.07 -7.82
CA ASP A 48 10.90 -0.45 -8.20
C ASP A 48 10.89 -1.94 -8.60
N PHE A 49 10.06 -2.74 -7.94
CA PHE A 49 10.06 -4.21 -8.08
C PHE A 49 8.71 -4.78 -8.55
N GLY A 50 7.65 -3.97 -8.57
CA GLY A 50 6.31 -4.44 -8.88
C GLY A 50 5.84 -5.53 -7.90
N PHE A 51 5.46 -6.68 -8.46
CA PHE A 51 5.10 -7.89 -7.70
C PHE A 51 6.16 -8.99 -7.85
N GLU A 52 7.35 -8.67 -8.34
CA GLU A 52 8.42 -9.66 -8.51
C GLU A 52 9.18 -9.89 -7.19
N GLU A 53 10.09 -10.86 -7.20
CA GLU A 53 10.94 -11.11 -6.03
C GLU A 53 12.06 -10.06 -5.94
N ALA A 54 12.03 -9.25 -4.90
CA ALA A 54 13.03 -8.22 -4.62
C ALA A 54 14.09 -8.72 -3.63
N PRO A 55 15.35 -8.24 -3.72
CA PRO A 55 16.37 -8.55 -2.71
C PRO A 55 15.96 -8.05 -1.32
N ALA A 56 16.06 -8.91 -0.30
CA ALA A 56 15.66 -8.53 1.07
C ALA A 56 16.39 -7.29 1.59
N GLY A 57 17.67 -7.11 1.26
CA GLY A 57 18.46 -5.93 1.66
C GLY A 57 17.80 -4.61 1.24
N SER A 58 17.32 -4.50 -0.01
CA SER A 58 16.64 -3.30 -0.50
C SER A 58 15.30 -3.09 0.22
N CYS A 59 14.53 -4.16 0.42
CA CYS A 59 13.25 -4.09 1.13
C CYS A 59 13.40 -3.67 2.60
N ILE A 60 14.45 -4.15 3.28
CA ILE A 60 14.77 -3.74 4.65
C ILE A 60 15.08 -2.24 4.69
N LEU A 61 15.87 -1.73 3.74
CA LEU A 61 16.16 -0.28 3.67
C LEU A 61 14.88 0.55 3.46
N TYR A 62 13.94 0.10 2.63
CA TYR A 62 12.66 0.79 2.45
C TYR A 62 11.78 0.71 3.69
N ALA A 63 11.69 -0.45 4.34
CA ALA A 63 10.92 -0.62 5.58
C ALA A 63 11.45 0.32 6.68
N VAL A 64 12.76 0.28 6.93
CA VAL A 64 13.45 1.15 7.91
C VAL A 64 13.31 2.63 7.53
N SER A 65 13.25 2.95 6.23
CA SER A 65 13.03 4.30 5.76
C SER A 65 11.62 4.77 6.14
N CYS A 66 10.60 3.95 5.90
CA CYS A 66 9.22 4.21 6.31
C CYS A 66 9.00 4.11 7.84
N GLY A 67 9.97 3.66 8.62
CA GLY A 67 9.84 3.50 10.08
C GLY A 67 9.10 2.23 10.49
N LEU A 68 9.13 1.20 9.63
CA LEU A 68 8.55 -0.12 9.85
C LEU A 68 9.65 -1.18 9.92
N SER A 69 9.39 -2.27 10.64
CA SER A 69 10.17 -3.50 10.51
C SER A 69 9.63 -4.41 9.42
N ASP A 70 10.51 -5.26 8.90
CA ASP A 70 10.24 -6.32 7.94
C ASP A 70 9.20 -7.33 8.50
N ARG A 71 9.29 -7.65 9.79
CA ARG A 71 8.31 -8.47 10.51
C ARG A 71 6.94 -7.80 10.61
N GLU A 72 6.88 -6.52 10.95
CA GLU A 72 5.61 -5.78 10.98
C GLU A 72 4.93 -5.78 9.61
N LEU A 73 5.68 -5.60 8.52
CA LEU A 73 5.13 -5.64 7.17
C LEU A 73 4.54 -7.00 6.80
N ALA A 74 5.13 -8.10 7.24
CA ALA A 74 4.63 -9.44 6.94
C ALA A 74 3.49 -9.88 7.88
N ASP A 75 3.66 -9.71 9.19
CA ASP A 75 2.79 -10.30 10.20
C ASP A 75 1.64 -9.37 10.57
N THR A 76 1.93 -8.08 10.74
CA THR A 76 0.93 -7.10 11.20
C THR A 76 0.11 -6.56 10.03
N TRP A 77 0.79 -6.13 8.97
CA TRP A 77 0.15 -5.47 7.82
C TRP A 77 -0.19 -6.44 6.68
N ASP A 78 0.37 -7.66 6.67
CA ASP A 78 0.16 -8.63 5.60
C ASP A 78 0.48 -8.05 4.20
N ILE A 79 1.52 -7.23 4.10
CA ILE A 79 1.93 -6.53 2.86
C ILE A 79 2.96 -7.35 2.07
N VAL A 80 3.86 -8.05 2.75
CA VAL A 80 4.94 -8.80 2.11
C VAL A 80 4.92 -10.28 2.47
N SER A 81 5.57 -11.09 1.64
CA SER A 81 5.97 -12.46 1.93
C SER A 81 7.46 -12.63 1.70
N PHE A 82 8.15 -13.28 2.62
CA PHE A 82 9.55 -13.67 2.46
C PHE A 82 9.63 -15.00 1.70
N THR A 83 10.44 -15.03 0.64
CA THR A 83 10.86 -16.27 0.00
C THR A 83 12.31 -16.53 0.39
N LYS A 84 12.57 -17.69 0.99
CA LYS A 84 13.94 -18.14 1.22
C LYS A 84 14.52 -18.48 -0.14
N GLY A 85 15.64 -17.87 -0.52
CA GLY A 85 16.30 -18.22 -1.77
C GLY A 85 16.65 -19.70 -1.74
N SER A 86 15.99 -20.51 -2.57
CA SER A 86 16.54 -21.79 -2.95
C SER A 86 17.82 -21.51 -3.72
N ALA A 87 18.96 -21.74 -3.09
CA ALA A 87 20.12 -22.19 -3.82
C ALA A 87 19.71 -23.44 -4.63
N GLY A 88 20.11 -23.49 -5.90
CA GLY A 88 19.54 -24.36 -6.91
C GLY A 88 19.54 -25.86 -6.63
N GLU A 89 18.76 -26.55 -7.46
CA GLU A 89 18.67 -28.02 -7.59
C GLU A 89 20.02 -28.72 -7.48
N GLN A 90 20.13 -29.71 -6.59
CA GLN A 90 20.98 -30.87 -6.81
C GLN A 90 20.16 -32.13 -6.48
N ASN A 91 20.00 -32.96 -7.51
CA ASN A 91 19.63 -34.36 -7.43
C ASN A 91 20.69 -35.10 -6.59
N GLY A 92 20.28 -35.89 -5.59
CA GLY A 92 21.22 -36.69 -4.79
C GLY A 92 20.63 -37.26 -3.51
N GLU A 93 20.61 -38.59 -3.46
CA GLU A 93 20.18 -39.52 -2.41
C GLU A 93 20.58 -39.21 -0.95
N GLU A 94 19.71 -39.74 -0.06
CA GLU A 94 19.88 -40.19 1.33
C GLU A 94 21.24 -39.99 2.05
N GLY A 95 21.18 -39.45 3.27
CA GLY A 95 22.25 -39.51 4.26
C GLY A 95 21.85 -38.92 5.60
N ILE A 96 22.17 -39.62 6.68
CA ILE A 96 21.55 -39.59 8.01
C ILE A 96 22.30 -38.65 8.99
N ALA A 97 21.54 -38.07 9.93
CA ALA A 97 21.82 -37.52 11.28
C ALA A 97 23.24 -37.11 11.72
N GLU A 98 23.35 -36.00 12.49
CA GLU A 98 23.46 -35.99 13.97
C GLU A 98 23.69 -34.56 14.53
N GLU A 99 23.23 -34.34 15.77
CA GLU A 99 23.26 -33.10 16.55
C GLU A 99 24.67 -32.64 16.97
N ALA A 100 24.86 -31.32 17.08
CA ALA A 100 25.69 -30.72 18.12
C ALA A 100 25.21 -29.28 18.42
N ALA A 101 24.88 -29.02 19.67
CA ALA A 101 24.54 -27.71 20.20
C ALA A 101 25.82 -26.97 20.64
N ASP A 102 25.94 -25.67 20.33
CA ASP A 102 26.51 -24.70 21.28
C ASP A 102 26.07 -23.26 20.93
N TYR A 103 25.97 -22.43 21.96
CA TYR A 103 25.42 -21.07 21.97
C TYR A 103 26.50 -20.04 21.65
N GLU A 104 26.36 -19.30 20.55
CA GLU A 104 26.93 -17.96 20.41
C GLU A 104 25.89 -17.03 19.76
N CYS A 105 25.50 -15.99 20.49
CA CYS A 105 24.69 -14.90 19.98
C CYS A 105 25.60 -13.88 19.32
N GLU A 106 25.80 -13.96 18.00
CA GLU A 106 26.37 -12.87 17.20
C GLU A 106 25.60 -12.64 15.90
N GLU A 107 25.57 -11.38 15.50
CA GLU A 107 24.79 -10.77 14.42
C GLU A 107 25.03 -11.44 13.05
N GLU A 108 24.14 -12.34 12.61
CA GLU A 108 24.04 -12.66 11.19
C GLU A 108 23.33 -11.52 10.43
N ASN A 109 24.09 -10.45 10.16
CA ASN A 109 23.91 -9.64 8.96
C ASN A 109 24.29 -10.46 7.70
N GLY A 110 23.66 -11.62 7.54
CA GLY A 110 23.83 -12.53 6.42
C GLY A 110 22.83 -12.20 5.32
N ALA A 111 23.15 -11.21 4.50
CA ALA A 111 22.48 -10.91 3.23
C ALA A 111 22.69 -12.03 2.19
N SER A 112 22.33 -13.27 2.51
CA SER A 112 22.49 -14.42 1.62
C SER A 112 21.12 -14.87 1.09
N GLY A 113 20.78 -14.38 -0.09
CA GLY A 113 19.75 -14.96 -0.97
C GLY A 113 18.28 -14.82 -0.56
N SER A 114 17.92 -14.26 0.60
CA SER A 114 16.51 -14.05 0.94
C SER A 114 15.90 -12.98 0.03
N LYS A 115 14.72 -13.30 -0.50
CA LYS A 115 13.95 -12.39 -1.33
C LYS A 115 12.62 -12.07 -0.67
N VAL A 116 12.06 -10.93 -1.05
CA VAL A 116 10.80 -10.41 -0.53
C VAL A 116 9.89 -10.15 -1.71
N LYS A 117 8.64 -10.56 -1.60
CA LYS A 117 7.63 -10.34 -2.64
C LYS A 117 6.46 -9.56 -2.06
N LEU A 118 5.99 -8.55 -2.79
CA LEU A 118 4.78 -7.81 -2.46
C LEU A 118 3.54 -8.69 -2.64
N LYS A 119 2.65 -8.68 -1.66
CA LYS A 119 1.37 -9.38 -1.75
C LYS A 119 0.38 -8.56 -2.58
N SER A 120 -0.21 -9.19 -3.59
CA SER A 120 -1.28 -8.56 -4.38
C SER A 120 -2.58 -8.49 -3.59
N TRP A 121 -3.51 -7.63 -4.03
CA TRP A 121 -4.84 -7.52 -3.44
C TRP A 121 -5.57 -8.87 -3.32
N VAL A 122 -5.37 -9.79 -4.28
CA VAL A 122 -5.95 -11.14 -4.27
C VAL A 122 -5.40 -12.00 -3.14
N GLN A 123 -4.11 -11.83 -2.80
CA GLN A 123 -3.44 -12.61 -1.76
C GLN A 123 -3.79 -12.10 -0.35
N ARG A 124 -4.14 -10.82 -0.22
CA ARG A 124 -4.49 -10.17 1.05
C ARG A 124 -5.97 -10.36 1.35
N LYS A 125 -6.31 -11.36 2.16
CA LYS A 125 -7.71 -11.75 2.49
C LYS A 125 -8.03 -11.72 3.99
N ARG A 126 -7.23 -11.02 4.80
CA ARG A 126 -7.50 -10.91 6.24
C ARG A 126 -8.87 -10.27 6.49
N LYS A 127 -9.59 -10.80 7.49
CA LYS A 127 -10.98 -10.38 7.79
C LYS A 127 -11.12 -8.91 8.19
N SER A 128 -10.08 -8.31 8.76
CA SER A 128 -10.04 -6.91 9.18
C SER A 128 -9.51 -5.95 8.11
N LEU A 129 -9.22 -6.42 6.88
CA LEU A 129 -8.63 -5.60 5.83
C LEU A 129 -9.51 -4.38 5.51
N GLY A 130 -8.96 -3.18 5.69
CA GLY A 130 -9.66 -1.93 5.41
C GLY A 130 -10.71 -1.54 6.45
N LEU A 131 -11.07 -2.40 7.40
CA LEU A 131 -12.10 -2.12 8.41
C LEU A 131 -11.47 -1.67 9.73
N GLU A 132 -10.45 -2.40 10.18
CA GLU A 132 -9.79 -2.15 11.45
C GLU A 132 -8.28 -2.35 11.29
N SER A 133 -7.51 -1.41 11.83
CA SER A 133 -6.06 -1.50 11.83
C SER A 133 -5.60 -2.29 13.06
N PRO A 134 -4.54 -3.11 12.95
CA PRO A 134 -3.89 -3.68 14.12
C PRO A 134 -3.48 -2.58 15.11
N ASN A 135 -3.71 -2.83 16.40
CA ASN A 135 -3.31 -1.95 17.51
C ASN A 135 -4.00 -0.57 17.55
N GLY A 136 -5.18 -0.41 16.95
CA GLY A 136 -5.97 0.84 17.03
C GLY A 136 -5.36 2.02 16.28
N LYS A 137 -4.38 1.75 15.41
CA LYS A 137 -3.83 2.74 14.47
C LYS A 137 -4.88 3.14 13.42
N PRO A 138 -4.72 4.25 12.70
CA PRO A 138 -5.56 4.51 11.52
C PRO A 138 -5.37 3.38 10.49
N VAL A 139 -6.44 3.08 9.74
CA VAL A 139 -6.39 2.07 8.66
C VAL A 139 -5.60 2.64 7.48
N PRO A 140 -4.50 1.98 7.06
CA PRO A 140 -3.68 2.38 5.90
C PRO A 140 -4.48 2.54 4.61
N LEU A 141 -4.14 3.52 3.78
CA LEU A 141 -4.85 3.74 2.51
C LEU A 141 -4.78 2.52 1.58
N ILE A 142 -3.64 1.81 1.53
CA ILE A 142 -3.53 0.57 0.74
C ILE A 142 -4.55 -0.49 1.16
N ASP A 143 -4.86 -0.59 2.46
CA ASP A 143 -5.84 -1.55 2.97
C ASP A 143 -7.26 -1.16 2.58
N ARG A 144 -7.56 0.14 2.59
CA ARG A 144 -8.85 0.67 2.14
C ARG A 144 -9.07 0.39 0.66
N VAL A 145 -8.05 0.61 -0.19
CA VAL A 145 -8.12 0.30 -1.62
C VAL A 145 -8.34 -1.19 -1.85
N HIS A 146 -7.54 -2.06 -1.22
CA HIS A 146 -7.70 -3.50 -1.42
C HIS A 146 -9.04 -4.03 -0.91
N CYS A 147 -9.57 -3.48 0.19
CA CYS A 147 -10.91 -3.80 0.67
C CYS A 147 -11.98 -3.42 -0.37
N LEU A 148 -11.90 -2.20 -0.92
CA LEU A 148 -12.79 -1.73 -1.98
C LEU A 148 -12.69 -2.60 -3.24
N MET A 149 -11.49 -3.04 -3.62
CA MET A 149 -11.31 -3.96 -4.76
C MET A 149 -12.00 -5.30 -4.52
N HIS A 150 -11.94 -5.85 -3.31
CA HIS A 150 -12.66 -7.09 -2.98
C HIS A 150 -14.17 -6.90 -3.02
N LEU A 151 -14.68 -5.81 -2.45
CA LEU A 151 -16.11 -5.48 -2.50
C LEU A 151 -16.60 -5.26 -3.94
N TRP A 152 -15.80 -4.59 -4.76
CA TRP A 152 -16.08 -4.37 -6.18
C TRP A 152 -16.09 -5.69 -6.97
N LYS A 153 -15.09 -6.56 -6.76
CA LYS A 153 -15.03 -7.88 -7.39
C LYS A 153 -16.19 -8.78 -6.97
N ALA A 154 -16.69 -8.63 -5.74
CA ALA A 154 -17.88 -9.33 -5.26
C ALA A 154 -19.19 -8.82 -5.88
N GLY A 155 -19.18 -7.63 -6.52
CA GLY A 155 -20.37 -7.01 -7.11
C GLY A 155 -21.27 -6.28 -6.12
N ASP A 156 -20.85 -6.13 -4.86
CA ASP A 156 -21.64 -5.51 -3.79
C ASP A 156 -21.51 -3.97 -3.84
N LEU A 157 -22.06 -3.33 -4.88
CA LEU A 157 -21.98 -1.87 -5.08
C LEU A 157 -22.49 -1.05 -3.89
N HIS A 158 -23.52 -1.54 -3.19
CA HIS A 158 -24.04 -0.87 -1.99
C HIS A 158 -22.98 -0.79 -0.88
N LYS A 159 -22.27 -1.89 -0.60
CA LYS A 159 -21.24 -1.93 0.43
C LYS A 159 -20.03 -1.08 0.05
N VAL A 160 -19.69 -1.04 -1.24
CA VAL A 160 -18.68 -0.11 -1.76
C VAL A 160 -19.07 1.33 -1.46
N ASP A 161 -20.31 1.70 -1.76
CA ASP A 161 -20.80 3.06 -1.55
C ASP A 161 -20.85 3.44 -0.07
N GLU A 162 -21.36 2.54 0.77
CA GLU A 162 -21.41 2.68 2.23
C GLU A 162 -19.99 2.89 2.79
N TYR A 163 -19.04 2.03 2.42
CA TYR A 163 -17.66 2.14 2.89
C TYR A 163 -16.98 3.45 2.42
N LEU A 164 -17.21 3.88 1.18
CA LEU A 164 -16.68 5.14 0.65
C LEU A 164 -17.24 6.36 1.39
N ASP A 165 -18.52 6.34 1.73
CA ASP A 165 -19.22 7.45 2.38
C ASP A 165 -18.90 7.51 3.89
N ASP A 166 -18.88 6.37 4.60
CA ASP A 166 -18.55 6.27 6.03
C ASP A 166 -17.14 6.76 6.34
N ASN A 167 -16.20 6.50 5.42
CA ASN A 167 -14.80 6.92 5.54
C ASN A 167 -14.51 8.25 4.83
N ALA A 168 -15.54 8.93 4.27
CA ALA A 168 -15.43 10.17 3.51
C ALA A 168 -14.39 10.15 2.36
N LEU A 169 -14.08 8.97 1.82
CA LEU A 169 -12.97 8.74 0.87
C LEU A 169 -13.14 9.48 -0.45
N ARG A 170 -14.38 9.78 -0.86
CA ARG A 170 -14.67 10.54 -2.09
C ARG A 170 -14.20 11.99 -2.04
N LYS A 171 -14.06 12.56 -0.85
CA LYS A 171 -13.61 13.94 -0.65
C LYS A 171 -12.11 14.02 -0.37
N GLN A 172 -11.47 12.89 -0.11
CA GLN A 172 -10.05 12.85 0.21
C GLN A 172 -9.23 12.84 -1.10
N GLU A 173 -8.60 13.97 -1.42
CA GLU A 173 -7.78 14.10 -2.64
C GLU A 173 -6.58 13.15 -2.64
N LEU A 174 -5.92 12.99 -1.48
CA LEU A 174 -4.84 12.00 -1.32
C LEU A 174 -5.27 10.58 -1.73
N PHE A 175 -6.48 10.17 -1.38
CA PHE A 175 -7.00 8.85 -1.73
C PHE A 175 -7.20 8.70 -3.24
N LYS A 176 -7.70 9.73 -3.91
CA LYS A 176 -7.85 9.74 -5.38
C LYS A 176 -6.50 9.68 -6.09
N ARG A 177 -5.54 10.52 -5.67
CA ARG A 177 -4.17 10.51 -6.22
C ARG A 177 -3.50 9.15 -6.00
N PHE A 178 -3.70 8.56 -4.83
CA PHE A 178 -3.17 7.23 -4.53
C PHE A 178 -3.76 6.13 -5.43
N VAL A 179 -5.09 6.11 -5.63
CA VAL A 179 -5.73 5.18 -6.57
C VAL A 179 -5.20 5.39 -8.00
N GLN A 180 -5.00 6.64 -8.42
CA GLN A 180 -4.44 6.96 -9.73
C GLN A 180 -3.00 6.45 -9.88
N ALA A 181 -2.13 6.66 -8.90
CA ALA A 181 -0.77 6.12 -8.89
C ALA A 181 -0.78 4.58 -8.97
N LEU A 182 -1.71 3.91 -8.29
CA LEU A 182 -1.85 2.47 -8.40
C LEU A 182 -2.28 2.02 -9.80
N ILE A 183 -3.16 2.77 -10.48
CA ILE A 183 -3.54 2.49 -11.87
C ILE A 183 -2.31 2.58 -12.77
N GLU A 184 -1.50 3.63 -12.63
CA GLU A 184 -0.30 3.87 -13.44
C GLU A 184 0.77 2.80 -13.26
N LEU A 185 1.00 2.36 -12.02
CA LEU A 185 1.91 1.26 -11.70
C LEU A 185 1.38 -0.12 -12.11
N SER A 186 0.08 -0.26 -12.43
CA SER A 186 -0.50 -1.53 -12.83
C SER A 186 -0.20 -1.84 -14.31
N PRO A 187 0.23 -3.07 -14.66
CA PRO A 187 0.46 -3.46 -16.05
C PRO A 187 -0.78 -3.24 -16.91
N ARG A 188 -0.58 -2.78 -18.15
CA ARG A 188 -1.68 -2.54 -19.11
C ARG A 188 -2.42 -3.85 -19.40
N GLY A 189 -3.75 -3.80 -19.35
CA GLY A 189 -4.62 -4.96 -19.56
C GLY A 189 -4.70 -5.93 -18.38
N SER A 190 -4.09 -5.61 -17.23
CA SER A 190 -4.27 -6.41 -16.02
C SER A 190 -5.69 -6.26 -15.44
N GLU A 191 -6.16 -7.30 -14.75
CA GLU A 191 -7.44 -7.27 -14.03
C GLU A 191 -7.43 -6.18 -12.95
N GLU A 192 -6.32 -6.06 -12.23
CA GLU A 192 -6.12 -5.03 -11.21
C GLU A 192 -6.32 -3.63 -11.78
N ARG A 193 -5.70 -3.32 -12.92
CA ARG A 193 -5.84 -2.02 -13.57
C ARG A 193 -7.30 -1.74 -13.95
N SER A 194 -7.94 -2.71 -14.60
CA SER A 194 -9.36 -2.58 -15.01
C SER A 194 -10.29 -2.34 -13.82
N LEU A 195 -10.05 -3.03 -12.69
CA LEU A 195 -10.81 -2.86 -11.46
C LEU A 195 -10.59 -1.47 -10.84
N LEU A 196 -9.33 -1.03 -10.74
CA LEU A 196 -8.99 0.28 -10.20
C LEU A 196 -9.53 1.42 -11.07
N GLU A 197 -9.45 1.31 -12.40
CA GLU A 197 -10.03 2.27 -13.34
C GLU A 197 -11.55 2.35 -13.18
N SER A 198 -12.23 1.20 -13.07
CA SER A 198 -13.68 1.15 -12.83
C SER A 198 -14.08 1.78 -11.50
N LEU A 199 -13.33 1.49 -10.42
CA LEU A 199 -13.53 2.07 -9.09
C LEU A 199 -13.30 3.60 -9.10
N SER A 200 -12.23 4.05 -9.75
CA SER A 200 -11.90 5.48 -9.90
C SER A 200 -13.02 6.24 -10.63
N ASN A 201 -13.52 5.68 -11.73
CA ASN A 201 -14.65 6.25 -12.48
C ASN A 201 -15.92 6.34 -11.60
N HIS A 202 -16.20 5.32 -10.80
CA HIS A 202 -17.35 5.31 -9.88
C HIS A 202 -17.23 6.37 -8.78
N MET A 203 -16.03 6.57 -8.25
CA MET A 203 -15.75 7.62 -7.26
C MET A 203 -15.97 9.02 -7.86
N GLY A 204 -15.44 9.27 -9.07
CA GLY A 204 -15.57 10.54 -9.77
C GLY A 204 -17.02 10.86 -10.18
N ALA A 205 -17.74 9.90 -10.75
CA ALA A 205 -19.11 10.08 -11.23
C ALA A 205 -20.08 10.48 -10.11
N LYS A 206 -20.01 9.84 -8.93
CA LYS A 206 -20.88 10.18 -7.78
C LYS A 206 -20.41 11.40 -7.00
N GLY A 207 -19.11 11.68 -6.98
CA GLY A 207 -18.56 12.91 -6.38
C GLY A 207 -19.20 14.16 -6.99
N ALA A 208 -19.33 14.19 -8.32
CA ALA A 208 -19.99 15.27 -9.05
C ALA A 208 -21.48 15.43 -8.69
N THR A 209 -22.20 14.33 -8.43
CA THR A 209 -23.66 14.40 -8.15
C THR A 209 -24.02 14.93 -6.76
N LYS A 210 -23.12 14.86 -5.78
CA LYS A 210 -23.39 15.27 -4.39
C LYS A 210 -23.08 16.77 -4.18
N ASP A 211 -22.15 17.33 -4.96
CA ASP A 211 -21.76 18.74 -4.92
C ASP A 211 -22.89 19.67 -5.43
N ASP A 212 -23.63 19.23 -6.45
CA ASP A 212 -24.75 19.98 -7.04
C ASP A 212 -25.95 20.21 -6.10
N ARG A 213 -26.04 19.46 -4.99
CA ARG A 213 -27.12 19.63 -4.00
C ARG A 213 -26.79 20.62 -2.88
N GLN A 214 -25.54 21.08 -2.75
CA GLN A 214 -25.14 22.01 -1.68
C GLN A 214 -25.20 23.50 -2.08
N GLY A 215 -25.45 23.83 -3.36
CA GLY A 215 -25.53 25.22 -3.84
C GLY A 215 -26.91 25.90 -3.79
N LYS A 216 -27.96 25.25 -3.26
CA LYS A 216 -29.33 25.78 -3.40
C LYS A 216 -30.15 25.73 -2.11
N LEU A 217 -29.64 26.37 -1.05
CA LEU A 217 -30.45 26.75 0.11
C LEU A 217 -30.13 28.18 0.57
N GLY A 218 -31.03 29.09 0.18
CA GLY A 218 -31.48 30.19 1.04
C GLY A 218 -30.71 31.50 0.94
N LEU A 219 -31.23 32.44 0.14
CA LEU A 219 -31.66 33.77 0.61
C LEU A 219 -32.47 34.42 -0.52
N ARG A 220 -33.74 34.07 -0.57
CA ARG A 220 -34.79 34.89 -1.19
C ARG A 220 -35.26 35.88 -0.15
N ASP A 221 -35.23 37.14 -0.54
CA ASP A 221 -36.21 38.19 -0.29
C ASP A 221 -36.72 38.34 1.16
N ALA A 222 -36.29 39.42 1.81
CA ALA A 222 -37.10 40.14 2.79
C ALA A 222 -37.13 41.61 2.37
N GLU A 223 -38.36 42.11 2.24
CA GLU A 223 -38.80 43.46 1.85
C GLU A 223 -38.14 44.62 2.60
#